data_AF-A0A9N9G2Y4-F1
#
_entry.id   AF-A0A9N9G2Y4-F1
#
_cell.length_a   1.000
_cell.length_b   1.000
_cell.length_c   1.000
_cell.angle_alpha   90.00
_cell.angle_beta   90.00
_cell.angle_gamma   90.00
#
_symmetry.space_group_name_H-M   'P 1'
#
loop_
_entity.id
_entity.type
_entity.pdbx_description
1 polymer ?
#
loop_
_entity_poly.entity_id
_entity_poly.type
_entity_poly.pdbx_seq_one_letter_code
_entity_poly.pdbx_strand_id
1 'polypeptide(L)'
;MTLIKDFRLCHGLLFDQSGVRLAHKRAVQANWSIEESPKTRPSVQLTNIHRTRDTFVYANNLALDKERTLFNPPKPFSRFKENNPLYDETPDNAVIFRIDKELWNINLTREDIKPTDEFVEAIKKAIEHNTPLRALDDVFSEYGYWMNCKVKVGCRLERFIQFQTSALGNEYDHEDVELFQTEWIGDESLDRENGAYKEICAEWSKRIHPLRSSYLLSADSSLIRIEKIGEWLEYSPTTASQWSVIERADFVPTYKLLDESLIAKVERLFSDETEVLMTGESPIDCQCADICQVKFFKPLLSDAYKVDGDVYNSGKRCDVAVTLYFASIYGFSLEIEWDEFPKEVEVMYVKWKLTGNRAKI
;
A
#
# COMPACT_ATOMS: atom_id res chain seq x y z
N MET A 1 -4.06 -8.51 29.80
CA MET A 1 -4.15 -8.24 28.35
C MET A 1 -4.06 -6.74 28.16
N THR A 2 -3.12 -6.22 27.37
CA THR A 2 -3.11 -4.79 27.01
C THR A 2 -3.41 -4.73 25.52
N LEU A 3 -4.66 -4.42 25.14
CA LEU A 3 -5.16 -4.42 23.75
C LEU A 3 -4.15 -3.85 22.74
N ILE A 4 -3.46 -2.76 23.12
CA ILE A 4 -2.39 -2.11 22.34
C ILE A 4 -1.23 -3.08 22.00
N LYS A 5 -0.76 -3.83 22.99
CA LYS A 5 0.32 -4.81 22.83
C LYS A 5 -0.16 -6.04 22.08
N ASP A 6 -1.34 -6.55 22.43
CA ASP A 6 -1.88 -7.79 21.87
C ASP A 6 -2.18 -7.64 20.37
N PHE A 7 -2.71 -6.49 19.96
CA PHE A 7 -2.92 -6.16 18.55
C PHE A 7 -1.74 -5.41 17.90
N ARG A 8 -0.62 -5.25 18.63
CA ARG A 8 0.62 -4.65 18.15
C ARG A 8 0.41 -3.27 17.47
N LEU A 9 -0.48 -2.44 18.01
CA LEU A 9 -0.98 -1.23 17.34
C LEU A 9 0.09 -0.16 17.05
N CYS A 10 1.24 -0.17 17.72
CA CYS A 10 2.35 0.75 17.46
C CYS A 10 3.25 0.36 16.27
N HIS A 11 2.91 -0.68 15.52
CA HIS A 11 3.62 -1.10 14.31
C HIS A 11 2.91 -0.56 13.08
N GLY A 12 3.67 -0.08 12.11
CA GLY A 12 3.11 0.30 10.83
C GLY A 12 2.59 -0.92 10.06
N LEU A 13 1.87 -0.64 8.99
CA LEU A 13 1.24 -1.59 8.09
C LEU A 13 2.02 -1.68 6.78
N LEU A 14 2.11 -2.90 6.28
CA LEU A 14 2.61 -3.29 4.99
C LEU A 14 1.44 -3.85 4.19
N PHE A 15 1.29 -3.42 2.94
CA PHE A 15 0.29 -3.92 2.01
C PHE A 15 1.01 -4.63 0.88
N ASP A 16 0.70 -5.91 0.67
CA ASP A 16 1.21 -6.69 -0.45
C ASP A 16 0.15 -7.67 -0.96
N GLN A 17 0.52 -8.56 -1.90
CA GLN A 17 -0.39 -9.56 -2.46
C GLN A 17 -0.99 -10.52 -1.42
N SER A 18 -0.32 -10.73 -0.28
CA SER A 18 -0.80 -11.61 0.78
C SER A 18 -1.80 -10.93 1.72
N GLY A 19 -1.96 -9.61 1.62
CA GLY A 19 -2.86 -8.83 2.46
C GLY A 19 -2.15 -7.73 3.25
N VAL A 20 -2.70 -7.46 4.43
CA VAL A 20 -2.18 -6.50 5.40
C VAL A 20 -1.33 -7.21 6.44
N ARG A 21 -0.06 -6.80 6.53
CA ARG A 21 0.88 -7.30 7.52
C ARG A 21 1.35 -6.17 8.43
N LEU A 22 1.62 -6.52 9.68
CA LEU A 22 2.26 -5.61 10.61
C LEU A 22 3.77 -5.62 10.37
N ALA A 23 4.35 -4.43 10.39
CA ALA A 23 5.79 -4.24 10.31
C ALA A 23 6.50 -4.93 11.49
N HIS A 24 7.77 -5.25 11.29
CA HIS A 24 8.56 -5.91 12.33
C HIS A 24 8.90 -4.94 13.46
N LYS A 25 9.30 -3.71 13.10
CA LYS A 25 9.70 -2.67 14.04
C LYS A 25 8.58 -1.67 14.32
N ARG A 26 8.68 -0.99 15.46
CA ARG A 26 7.76 0.07 15.86
C ARG A 26 8.25 1.40 15.30
N ALA A 27 7.44 2.04 14.46
CA ALA A 27 7.73 3.37 13.94
C ALA A 27 7.52 4.46 15.00
N VAL A 28 6.60 4.22 15.93
CA VAL A 28 6.13 5.23 16.88
C VAL A 28 5.98 4.70 18.30
N GLN A 29 6.03 5.62 19.25
CA GLN A 29 5.56 5.51 20.60
C GLN A 29 4.33 6.39 20.72
N ALA A 30 3.24 5.85 21.25
CA ALA A 30 2.00 6.61 21.33
C ALA A 30 1.10 6.10 22.46
N ASN A 31 0.31 7.02 22.99
CA ASN A 31 -0.75 6.71 23.94
C ASN A 31 -2.06 6.57 23.16
N TRP A 32 -2.69 5.41 23.28
CA TRP A 32 -3.97 5.14 22.62
C TRP A 32 -5.11 5.38 23.58
N SER A 33 -6.17 6.03 23.12
CA SER A 33 -7.45 6.03 23.83
C SER A 33 -8.19 4.72 23.52
N ILE A 34 -8.79 4.14 24.55
CA ILE A 34 -9.56 2.90 24.45
C ILE A 34 -10.92 3.19 25.07
N GLU A 35 -11.95 3.04 24.28
CA GLU A 35 -13.34 3.28 24.69
C GLU A 35 -14.18 2.06 24.32
N GLU A 36 -15.17 1.72 25.15
CA GLU A 36 -16.16 0.72 24.77
C GLU A 36 -16.94 1.21 23.54
N SER A 37 -17.26 0.29 22.63
CA SER A 37 -18.05 0.66 21.46
C SER A 37 -19.46 1.08 21.91
N PRO A 38 -19.98 2.22 21.42
CA PRO A 38 -21.37 2.60 21.68
C PRO A 38 -22.35 1.65 20.95
N LYS A 39 -21.86 0.85 19.99
CA LYS A 39 -22.67 -0.17 19.32
C LYS A 39 -22.80 -1.39 20.21
N THR A 40 -23.89 -1.44 20.95
CA THR A 40 -24.23 -2.59 21.80
C THR A 40 -24.70 -3.80 21.02
N ARG A 41 -24.86 -3.70 19.69
CA ARG A 41 -25.53 -4.68 18.85
C ARG A 41 -24.61 -5.22 17.75
N PRO A 42 -24.68 -6.52 17.41
CA PRO A 42 -23.95 -7.05 16.26
C PRO A 42 -24.47 -6.42 14.96
N SER A 43 -23.63 -6.34 13.94
CA SER A 43 -24.03 -5.96 12.59
C SER A 43 -23.88 -7.15 11.65
N VAL A 44 -24.73 -7.22 10.61
CA VAL A 44 -24.79 -8.33 9.66
C VAL A 44 -24.74 -7.75 8.26
N GLN A 45 -23.82 -8.22 7.43
CA GLN A 45 -23.56 -7.64 6.11
C GLN A 45 -23.43 -8.74 5.06
N LEU A 46 -24.10 -8.55 3.92
CA LEU A 46 -23.91 -9.35 2.72
C LEU A 46 -23.52 -8.42 1.58
N THR A 47 -22.28 -8.55 1.12
CA THR A 47 -21.69 -7.63 0.14
C THR A 47 -21.29 -8.38 -1.12
N ASN A 48 -21.71 -7.83 -2.27
CA ASN A 48 -21.16 -8.19 -3.58
C ASN A 48 -19.94 -7.33 -3.87
N ILE A 49 -18.92 -7.95 -4.45
CA ILE A 49 -17.68 -7.31 -4.80
C ILE A 49 -17.36 -7.61 -6.26
N HIS A 50 -17.12 -6.54 -7.01
CA HIS A 50 -16.94 -6.58 -8.46
C HIS A 50 -15.52 -6.23 -8.91
N ARG A 51 -14.62 -5.88 -7.98
CA ARG A 51 -13.24 -5.47 -8.29
C ARG A 51 -12.23 -6.06 -7.31
N THR A 52 -11.05 -6.39 -7.82
CA THR A 52 -9.96 -6.98 -7.03
C THR A 52 -9.52 -6.10 -5.86
N ARG A 53 -9.42 -4.78 -6.07
CA ARG A 53 -9.17 -3.81 -4.98
C ARG A 53 -10.18 -3.95 -3.85
N ASP A 54 -11.44 -4.09 -4.21
CA ASP A 54 -12.52 -4.04 -3.24
C ASP A 54 -12.52 -5.32 -2.40
N THR A 55 -12.24 -6.46 -3.06
CA THR A 55 -11.99 -7.74 -2.39
C THR A 55 -10.88 -7.61 -1.36
N PHE A 56 -9.76 -6.98 -1.76
CA PHE A 56 -8.64 -6.76 -0.87
C PHE A 56 -9.01 -5.89 0.34
N VAL A 57 -9.73 -4.78 0.14
CA VAL A 57 -10.16 -3.87 1.20
C VAL A 57 -11.01 -4.61 2.24
N TYR A 58 -12.00 -5.38 1.79
CA TYR A 58 -12.89 -6.12 2.69
C TYR A 58 -12.17 -7.27 3.41
N ALA A 59 -11.39 -8.07 2.70
CA ALA A 59 -10.65 -9.21 3.25
C ALA A 59 -9.62 -8.79 4.32
N ASN A 60 -9.15 -7.54 4.27
CA ASN A 60 -8.16 -7.00 5.18
C ASN A 60 -8.72 -5.99 6.20
N ASN A 61 -10.04 -5.92 6.33
CA ASN A 61 -10.72 -5.16 7.39
C ASN A 61 -10.42 -3.66 7.31
N LEU A 62 -10.24 -3.13 6.10
CA LEU A 62 -9.99 -1.71 5.86
C LEU A 62 -11.33 -0.97 5.77
N ALA A 63 -11.43 0.16 6.48
CA ALA A 63 -12.63 0.98 6.47
C ALA A 63 -12.85 1.64 5.10
N LEU A 64 -14.13 1.74 4.72
CA LEU A 64 -14.58 2.60 3.63
C LEU A 64 -14.32 4.06 3.99
N ASP A 65 -14.17 4.92 2.97
CA ASP A 65 -14.04 6.35 3.20
C ASP A 65 -15.38 7.02 3.57
N LYS A 66 -15.36 8.35 3.75
CA LYS A 66 -16.53 9.13 4.19
C LYS A 66 -17.68 9.13 3.19
N GLU A 67 -17.42 8.88 1.92
CA GLU A 67 -18.45 8.79 0.87
C GLU A 67 -19.05 7.38 0.79
N ARG A 68 -18.67 6.49 1.72
CA ARG A 68 -18.91 5.05 1.67
C ARG A 68 -18.33 4.42 0.41
N THR A 69 -17.38 5.10 -0.25
CA THR A 69 -16.59 4.52 -1.31
C THR A 69 -15.41 3.77 -0.71
N LEU A 70 -14.88 2.81 -1.48
CA LEU A 70 -13.80 1.97 -1.02
C LEU A 70 -12.54 2.78 -0.79
N PHE A 71 -11.86 2.50 0.34
CA PHE A 71 -10.59 3.07 0.77
C PHE A 71 -9.75 3.56 -0.42
N ASN A 72 -9.56 4.88 -0.54
CA ASN A 72 -8.66 5.43 -1.54
C ASN A 72 -7.22 5.14 -1.09
N PRO A 73 -6.51 4.20 -1.75
CA PRO A 73 -5.20 3.79 -1.31
C PRO A 73 -4.29 5.02 -1.36
N PRO A 74 -3.65 5.35 -0.24
CA PRO A 74 -2.97 6.61 -0.17
C PRO A 74 -1.80 6.63 -1.17
N LYS A 75 -1.75 7.71 -1.96
CA LYS A 75 -0.92 7.86 -3.16
C LYS A 75 0.61 7.80 -2.95
N PRO A 76 1.16 8.24 -1.80
CA PRO A 76 2.58 8.06 -1.51
C PRO A 76 2.98 6.61 -1.70
N PHE A 77 4.14 6.39 -2.30
CA PHE A 77 4.66 5.06 -2.63
C PHE A 77 3.97 4.29 -3.77
N SER A 78 3.41 5.00 -4.76
CA SER A 78 2.83 4.43 -5.99
C SER A 78 3.73 3.46 -6.78
N ARG A 79 5.03 3.36 -6.47
CA ARG A 79 5.90 2.27 -6.95
C ARG A 79 5.42 0.87 -6.56
N PHE A 80 4.58 0.76 -5.52
CA PHE A 80 3.90 -0.50 -5.15
C PHE A 80 2.71 -0.83 -6.06
N LYS A 81 2.40 -0.03 -7.09
CA LYS A 81 1.30 -0.34 -8.02
C LYS A 81 1.51 -1.66 -8.77
N GLU A 82 2.75 -1.98 -9.15
CA GLU A 82 3.04 -3.23 -9.87
C GLU A 82 2.77 -4.40 -8.90
N ASN A 83 1.67 -5.12 -9.15
CA ASN A 83 1.20 -6.31 -8.42
C ASN A 83 0.56 -6.10 -7.03
N ASN A 84 0.18 -4.90 -6.61
CA ASN A 84 -0.56 -4.70 -5.35
C ASN A 84 -2.08 -4.63 -5.59
N PRO A 85 -2.88 -5.53 -4.97
CA PRO A 85 -4.32 -5.55 -5.17
C PRO A 85 -5.03 -4.24 -4.84
N LEU A 86 -4.48 -3.39 -3.96
CA LEU A 86 -5.06 -2.09 -3.64
C LEU A 86 -5.20 -1.14 -4.84
N TYR A 87 -4.41 -1.34 -5.89
CA TYR A 87 -4.46 -0.52 -7.11
C TYR A 87 -4.99 -1.32 -8.30
N ASP A 88 -5.51 -2.53 -8.07
CA ASP A 88 -6.01 -3.43 -9.10
C ASP A 88 -7.52 -3.22 -9.34
N GLU A 89 -7.84 -2.60 -10.46
CA GLU A 89 -9.22 -2.34 -10.90
C GLU A 89 -9.77 -3.46 -11.80
N THR A 90 -9.09 -4.61 -11.90
CA THR A 90 -9.61 -5.75 -12.67
C THR A 90 -10.94 -6.23 -12.08
N PRO A 91 -11.86 -6.71 -12.95
CA PRO A 91 -13.10 -7.31 -12.49
C PRO A 91 -12.82 -8.50 -11.58
N ASP A 92 -13.51 -8.53 -10.46
CA ASP A 92 -13.57 -9.68 -9.56
C ASP A 92 -15.04 -10.07 -9.37
N ASN A 93 -15.30 -11.26 -8.88
CA ASN A 93 -16.64 -11.66 -8.49
C ASN A 93 -16.55 -12.38 -7.16
N ALA A 94 -16.86 -11.66 -6.08
CA ALA A 94 -16.84 -12.21 -4.75
C ALA A 94 -18.08 -11.80 -3.94
N VAL A 95 -18.50 -12.70 -3.05
CA VAL A 95 -19.56 -12.46 -2.08
C VAL A 95 -18.99 -12.64 -0.69
N ILE A 96 -19.28 -11.67 0.18
CA ILE A 96 -18.87 -11.68 1.58
C ILE A 96 -20.10 -11.68 2.46
N PHE A 97 -20.18 -12.65 3.36
CA PHE A 97 -21.13 -12.63 4.47
C PHE A 97 -20.36 -12.42 5.78
N ARG A 98 -20.72 -11.39 6.53
CA ARG A 98 -20.01 -10.96 7.74
C ARG A 98 -20.97 -10.64 8.88
N ILE A 99 -20.57 -11.01 10.09
CA ILE A 99 -21.23 -10.66 11.33
C ILE A 99 -20.18 -10.09 12.29
N ASP A 100 -20.38 -8.84 12.71
CA ASP A 100 -19.44 -8.13 13.59
C ASP A 100 -20.11 -7.70 14.88
N LYS A 101 -19.47 -8.01 16.01
CA LYS A 101 -19.79 -7.42 17.31
C LYS A 101 -18.65 -6.49 17.71
N GLU A 102 -18.85 -5.20 17.54
CA GLU A 102 -17.90 -4.17 18.00
C GLU A 102 -17.83 -4.17 19.54
N LEU A 103 -16.63 -4.13 20.10
CA LEU A 103 -16.41 -4.11 21.56
C LEU A 103 -15.64 -2.87 21.99
N TRP A 104 -14.57 -2.53 21.26
CA TRP A 104 -13.68 -1.44 21.61
C TRP A 104 -13.39 -0.58 20.40
N ASN A 105 -13.47 0.73 20.61
CA ASN A 105 -12.93 1.74 19.70
C ASN A 105 -11.58 2.19 20.28
N ILE A 106 -10.53 1.94 19.52
CA ILE A 106 -9.15 2.26 19.90
C ILE A 106 -8.67 3.34 18.96
N ASN A 107 -8.43 4.54 19.49
CA ASN A 107 -8.10 5.71 18.70
C ASN A 107 -6.74 6.28 19.10
N LEU A 108 -6.08 6.89 18.12
CA LEU A 108 -4.82 7.56 18.29
C LEU A 108 -4.95 9.01 17.81
N THR A 109 -4.79 9.94 18.73
CA THR A 109 -4.71 11.37 18.43
C THR A 109 -3.34 11.68 17.86
N ARG A 110 -3.24 12.55 16.84
CA ARG A 110 -1.97 12.78 16.13
C ARG A 110 -0.93 13.47 17.00
N GLU A 111 -1.39 14.31 17.92
CA GLU A 111 -0.60 15.06 18.88
C GLU A 111 0.10 14.13 19.91
N ASP A 112 -0.43 12.91 20.10
CA ASP A 112 0.10 11.92 21.04
C ASP A 112 1.09 10.94 20.39
N ILE A 113 1.38 11.12 19.09
CA ILE A 113 2.28 10.26 18.33
C ILE A 113 3.70 10.84 18.39
N LYS A 114 4.64 10.04 18.89
CA LYS A 114 6.07 10.36 18.81
C LYS A 114 6.81 9.28 18.01
N PRO A 115 7.47 9.61 16.89
CA PRO A 115 8.38 8.69 16.21
C PRO A 115 9.44 8.12 17.15
N THR A 116 9.82 6.87 16.95
CA THR A 116 10.98 6.31 17.67
C THR A 116 12.27 6.94 17.16
N ASP A 117 13.24 7.17 18.04
CA ASP A 117 14.55 7.71 17.65
C ASP A 117 15.23 6.82 16.60
N GLU A 118 15.05 5.49 16.69
CA GLU A 118 15.55 4.52 15.71
C GLU A 118 14.94 4.75 14.32
N PHE A 119 13.63 4.96 14.24
CA PHE A 119 12.95 5.24 12.98
C PHE A 119 13.39 6.58 12.38
N VAL A 120 13.48 7.63 13.21
CA VAL A 120 13.94 8.96 12.78
C VAL A 120 15.35 8.89 12.21
N GLU A 121 16.26 8.19 12.89
CA GLU A 121 17.65 8.04 12.45
C GLU A 121 17.76 7.20 11.17
N ALA A 122 16.95 6.14 11.04
CA ALA A 122 16.88 5.34 9.82
C ALA A 122 16.45 6.19 8.61
N ILE A 123 15.44 7.06 8.79
CA ILE A 123 14.99 7.99 7.73
C ILE A 123 16.09 8.99 7.37
N LYS A 124 16.78 9.60 8.36
CA LYS A 124 17.89 10.53 8.09
C LYS A 124 18.98 9.88 7.24
N LYS A 125 19.41 8.68 7.64
CA LYS A 125 20.41 7.89 6.90
C LYS A 125 19.93 7.52 5.50
N ALA A 126 18.66 7.17 5.36
CA ALA A 126 18.08 6.87 4.05
C ALA A 126 18.10 8.09 3.13
N ILE A 127 17.72 9.27 3.63
CA ILE A 127 17.73 10.52 2.83
C ILE A 127 19.14 10.88 2.35
N GLU A 128 20.16 10.65 3.17
CA GLU A 128 21.57 10.95 2.87
C GLU A 128 22.28 9.85 2.06
N HIS A 129 21.60 8.74 1.78
CA HIS A 129 22.16 7.61 1.04
C HIS A 129 22.38 7.94 -0.45
N ASN A 130 23.30 7.24 -1.11
CA ASN A 130 23.51 7.42 -2.56
C ASN A 130 22.28 7.02 -3.41
N THR A 131 21.43 6.15 -2.86
CA THR A 131 20.14 5.73 -3.43
C THR A 131 19.00 5.93 -2.40
N PRO A 132 18.60 7.17 -2.10
CA PRO A 132 17.65 7.50 -1.05
C PRO A 132 16.30 6.83 -1.16
N LEU A 133 15.72 6.75 -2.35
CA LEU A 133 14.40 6.14 -2.52
C LEU A 133 14.38 4.67 -2.14
N ARG A 134 15.39 3.90 -2.59
CA ARG A 134 15.57 2.50 -2.22
C ARG A 134 15.87 2.34 -0.73
N ALA A 135 16.75 3.18 -0.18
CA ALA A 135 17.02 3.16 1.25
C ALA A 135 15.75 3.47 2.07
N LEU A 136 14.89 4.36 1.58
CA LEU A 136 13.59 4.63 2.16
C LEU A 136 12.64 3.43 2.02
N ASP A 137 12.63 2.68 0.90
CA ASP A 137 11.90 1.40 0.81
C ASP A 137 12.30 0.46 1.93
N ASP A 138 13.61 0.25 2.09
CA ASP A 138 14.15 -0.69 3.05
C ASP A 138 13.69 -0.30 4.47
N VAL A 139 13.75 1.00 4.80
CA VAL A 139 13.21 1.52 6.07
C VAL A 139 11.71 1.26 6.18
N PHE A 140 10.90 1.65 5.21
CA PHE A 140 9.45 1.45 5.32
C PHE A 140 9.03 -0.03 5.28
N SER A 141 9.84 -0.92 4.71
CA SER A 141 9.59 -2.37 4.78
C SER A 141 9.78 -2.93 6.20
N GLU A 142 10.65 -2.31 7.01
CA GLU A 142 10.88 -2.70 8.41
C GLU A 142 9.88 -2.06 9.38
N TYR A 143 9.50 -0.80 9.13
CA TYR A 143 8.71 0.03 10.05
C TYR A 143 7.24 0.18 9.64
N GLY A 144 6.91 -0.17 8.40
CA GLY A 144 5.59 -0.02 7.79
C GLY A 144 5.47 1.26 6.97
N TYR A 145 4.76 1.18 5.84
CA TYR A 145 4.46 2.33 4.99
C TYR A 145 3.36 3.23 5.56
N TRP A 146 2.44 2.62 6.30
CA TRP A 146 1.23 3.27 6.80
C TRP A 146 1.03 3.04 8.28
N MET A 147 0.38 3.98 8.94
CA MET A 147 -0.10 3.85 10.29
C MET A 147 -1.62 4.01 10.27
N ASN A 148 -2.36 3.09 10.86
CA ASN A 148 -3.79 3.30 11.11
C ASN A 148 -3.95 4.02 12.46
N CYS A 149 -4.72 5.10 12.51
CA CYS A 149 -4.96 5.87 13.75
C CYS A 149 -6.28 5.50 14.41
N LYS A 150 -7.13 4.71 13.75
CA LYS A 150 -8.38 4.20 14.31
C LYS A 150 -8.51 2.70 14.09
N VAL A 151 -8.87 1.99 15.15
CA VAL A 151 -9.10 0.55 15.12
C VAL A 151 -10.37 0.23 15.87
N LYS A 152 -11.19 -0.63 15.28
CA LYS A 152 -12.25 -1.30 16.01
C LYS A 152 -11.82 -2.72 16.32
N VAL A 153 -11.93 -3.10 17.58
CA VAL A 153 -11.72 -4.47 18.05
C VAL A 153 -13.06 -5.05 18.45
N GLY A 154 -13.27 -6.30 18.07
CA GLY A 154 -14.51 -6.99 18.37
C GLY A 154 -14.44 -8.46 18.02
N CYS A 155 -15.61 -9.09 17.93
CA CYS A 155 -15.74 -10.46 17.46
C CYS A 155 -16.24 -10.44 16.02
N ARG A 156 -15.72 -11.33 15.17
CA ARG A 156 -16.16 -11.49 13.79
C ARG A 156 -16.43 -12.94 13.44
N LEU A 157 -17.54 -13.16 12.75
CA LEU A 157 -17.76 -14.31 11.89
C LEU A 157 -17.81 -13.85 10.44
N GLU A 158 -17.11 -14.52 9.55
CA GLU A 158 -17.20 -14.21 8.13
C GLU A 158 -17.08 -15.42 7.24
N ARG A 159 -17.55 -15.25 6.02
CA ARG A 159 -17.28 -16.15 4.93
C ARG A 159 -17.11 -15.38 3.65
N PHE A 160 -16.00 -15.69 2.99
CA PHE A 160 -15.59 -15.09 1.73
C PHE A 160 -15.66 -16.17 0.65
N ILE A 161 -16.33 -15.89 -0.47
CA ILE A 161 -16.34 -16.76 -1.64
C ILE A 161 -16.04 -15.93 -2.87
N GLN A 162 -14.96 -16.31 -3.55
CA GLN A 162 -14.63 -15.81 -4.87
C GLN A 162 -15.09 -16.80 -5.93
N PHE A 163 -15.79 -16.31 -6.93
CA PHE A 163 -16.27 -17.08 -8.07
C PHE A 163 -15.24 -16.98 -9.19
N GLN A 164 -14.83 -18.12 -9.74
CA GLN A 164 -13.93 -18.12 -10.88
C GLN A 164 -14.69 -17.61 -12.12
N THR A 165 -14.24 -16.51 -12.70
CA THR A 165 -14.61 -16.13 -14.06
C THR A 165 -13.97 -17.13 -15.02
N SER A 166 -14.79 -17.97 -15.64
CA SER A 166 -14.27 -18.94 -16.62
C SER A 166 -13.77 -18.21 -17.87
N ALA A 167 -12.60 -18.59 -18.39
CA ALA A 167 -12.00 -18.05 -19.63
C ALA A 167 -12.84 -18.30 -20.91
N LEU A 168 -14.01 -18.94 -20.77
CA LEU A 168 -14.91 -19.31 -21.87
C LEU A 168 -16.16 -18.41 -21.95
N GLY A 169 -16.21 -17.29 -21.23
CA GLY A 169 -17.26 -16.28 -21.42
C GLY A 169 -18.65 -16.73 -20.94
N ASN A 170 -18.76 -17.83 -20.22
CA ASN A 170 -19.95 -18.10 -19.43
C ASN A 170 -19.84 -17.25 -18.16
N GLU A 171 -20.25 -15.99 -18.28
CA GLU A 171 -20.74 -15.22 -17.15
C GLU A 171 -21.79 -16.09 -16.47
N TYR A 172 -21.49 -16.61 -15.27
CA TYR A 172 -22.59 -16.87 -14.35
C TYR A 172 -23.15 -15.49 -14.06
N ASP A 173 -24.21 -15.16 -14.78
CA ASP A 173 -25.06 -13.99 -14.61
C ASP A 173 -25.71 -14.12 -13.22
N HIS A 174 -24.90 -13.90 -12.19
CA HIS A 174 -25.37 -13.72 -10.85
C HIS A 174 -25.90 -12.30 -10.84
N GLU A 175 -27.22 -12.17 -10.99
CA GLU A 175 -27.95 -10.89 -10.90
C GLU A 175 -27.27 -9.99 -9.85
N ASP A 176 -26.89 -8.77 -10.27
CA ASP A 176 -26.33 -7.76 -9.39
C ASP A 176 -27.28 -7.55 -8.23
N VAL A 177 -26.95 -8.14 -7.08
CA VAL A 177 -27.75 -7.89 -5.90
C VAL A 177 -27.36 -6.55 -5.33
N GLU A 178 -28.35 -5.66 -5.25
CA GLU A 178 -28.27 -4.42 -4.50
C GLU A 178 -27.68 -4.72 -3.13
N LEU A 179 -26.64 -3.97 -2.78
CA LEU A 179 -25.83 -4.14 -1.59
C LEU A 179 -26.73 -4.22 -0.34
N PHE A 180 -26.93 -5.42 0.22
CA PHE A 180 -27.75 -5.63 1.42
C PHE A 180 -26.88 -5.38 2.66
N GLN A 181 -26.70 -4.11 3.01
CA GLN A 181 -26.21 -3.72 4.32
C GLN A 181 -27.41 -3.41 5.22
N THR A 182 -27.61 -4.22 6.25
CA THR A 182 -28.59 -3.92 7.30
C THR A 182 -27.85 -3.77 8.63
N GLU A 183 -28.08 -2.66 9.33
CA GLU A 183 -27.76 -2.62 10.75
C GLU A 183 -28.80 -3.49 11.47
N TRP A 184 -28.38 -4.36 12.37
CA TRP A 184 -29.33 -5.18 13.12
C TRP A 184 -30.25 -4.28 13.95
N ILE A 185 -31.51 -4.18 13.54
CA ILE A 185 -32.58 -3.50 14.28
C ILE A 185 -33.27 -4.53 15.18
N GLY A 186 -33.43 -4.17 16.46
CA GLY A 186 -34.13 -4.92 17.51
C GLY A 186 -33.19 -5.88 18.24
N ASP A 187 -32.69 -5.59 19.45
CA ASP A 187 -33.41 -5.72 20.74
C ASP A 187 -34.12 -7.06 20.86
N GLU A 188 -33.82 -7.77 21.94
CA GLU A 188 -34.44 -9.04 22.33
C GLU A 188 -33.95 -10.29 21.59
N SER A 189 -32.79 -10.78 22.04
CA SER A 189 -32.26 -12.12 21.77
C SER A 189 -32.02 -12.43 20.29
N LEU A 190 -31.35 -13.54 19.96
CA LEU A 190 -31.44 -14.08 18.61
C LEU A 190 -32.80 -14.75 18.41
N ASP A 191 -33.88 -14.00 18.65
CA ASP A 191 -35.18 -14.54 18.39
C ASP A 191 -35.28 -14.74 16.89
N ARG A 192 -35.73 -15.96 16.56
CA ARG A 192 -35.84 -16.54 15.23
C ARG A 192 -36.85 -15.80 14.36
N GLU A 193 -37.12 -14.52 14.61
CA GLU A 193 -38.12 -13.67 13.99
C GLU A 193 -37.56 -12.33 13.47
N ASN A 194 -36.25 -12.05 13.58
CA ASN A 194 -35.68 -10.91 12.88
C ASN A 194 -35.69 -11.16 11.35
N GLY A 195 -36.63 -10.52 10.66
CA GLY A 195 -36.86 -10.66 9.21
C GLY A 195 -35.62 -10.34 8.38
N ALA A 196 -34.86 -9.30 8.73
CA ALA A 196 -33.68 -8.87 7.98
C ALA A 196 -32.54 -9.89 8.04
N TYR A 197 -32.31 -10.53 9.19
CA TYR A 197 -31.33 -11.61 9.31
C TYR A 197 -31.74 -12.84 8.49
N LYS A 198 -33.01 -13.23 8.56
CA LYS A 198 -33.54 -14.34 7.75
C LYS A 198 -33.39 -14.08 6.25
N GLU A 199 -33.68 -12.86 5.81
CA GLU A 199 -33.51 -12.43 4.42
C GLU A 199 -32.05 -12.54 3.99
N ILE A 200 -31.10 -12.01 4.78
CA ILE A 200 -29.67 -12.15 4.50
C ILE A 200 -29.23 -13.62 4.44
N CYS A 201 -29.66 -14.45 5.40
CA CYS A 201 -29.34 -15.88 5.38
C CYS A 201 -29.95 -16.62 4.20
N ALA A 202 -31.17 -16.26 3.80
CA ALA A 202 -31.83 -16.81 2.62
C ALA A 202 -31.07 -16.43 1.34
N GLU A 203 -30.70 -15.16 1.20
CA GLU A 203 -29.89 -14.67 0.08
C GLU A 203 -28.51 -15.33 0.01
N TRP A 204 -27.81 -15.43 1.15
CA TRP A 204 -26.56 -16.17 1.26
C TRP A 204 -26.72 -17.63 0.81
N SER A 205 -27.81 -18.29 1.22
CA SER A 205 -28.08 -19.68 0.88
C SER A 205 -28.42 -19.89 -0.61
N LYS A 206 -29.00 -18.90 -1.28
CA LYS A 206 -29.29 -18.96 -2.73
C LYS A 206 -28.02 -18.97 -3.57
N ARG A 207 -26.98 -18.25 -3.16
CA ARG A 207 -25.75 -18.04 -3.96
C ARG A 207 -24.71 -19.12 -3.82
N ILE A 208 -24.83 -19.96 -2.80
CA ILE A 208 -23.75 -20.83 -2.37
C ILE A 208 -24.26 -22.24 -2.21
N HIS A 209 -23.42 -23.18 -2.65
CA HIS A 209 -23.73 -24.60 -2.50
C HIS A 209 -24.17 -24.92 -1.06
N PRO A 210 -25.26 -25.67 -0.82
CA PRO A 210 -25.82 -25.87 0.52
C PRO A 210 -24.84 -26.38 1.59
N LEU A 211 -23.88 -27.23 1.18
CA LEU A 211 -22.82 -27.72 2.08
C LEU A 211 -21.81 -26.62 2.48
N ARG A 212 -21.67 -25.59 1.65
CA ARG A 212 -20.82 -24.41 1.86
C ARG A 212 -21.59 -23.23 2.46
N SER A 213 -22.91 -23.24 2.59
CA SER A 213 -23.63 -22.12 3.20
C SER A 213 -23.72 -22.23 4.73
N SER A 214 -23.53 -23.41 5.31
CA SER A 214 -23.91 -23.72 6.70
C SER A 214 -22.94 -23.29 7.81
N TYR A 215 -21.77 -22.73 7.49
CA TYR A 215 -20.77 -22.32 8.49
C TYR A 215 -20.14 -20.97 8.14
N LEU A 216 -19.68 -20.26 9.17
CA LEU A 216 -18.83 -19.07 9.10
C LEU A 216 -17.50 -19.35 9.83
N LEU A 217 -16.47 -18.59 9.49
CA LEU A 217 -15.15 -18.63 10.13
C LEU A 217 -15.05 -17.53 11.19
N SER A 218 -14.59 -17.87 12.38
CA SER A 218 -14.19 -16.90 13.41
C SER A 218 -12.74 -16.46 13.24
N ALA A 219 -12.35 -15.42 13.98
CA ALA A 219 -10.99 -14.88 13.99
C ALA A 219 -9.90 -15.89 14.36
N ASP A 220 -10.21 -16.87 15.21
CA ASP A 220 -9.31 -17.96 15.59
C ASP A 220 -9.35 -19.16 14.62
N SER A 221 -9.99 -18.98 13.46
CA SER A 221 -10.21 -20.00 12.43
C SER A 221 -11.14 -21.15 12.82
N SER A 222 -11.92 -21.01 13.90
CA SER A 222 -12.97 -21.97 14.23
C SER A 222 -14.14 -21.90 13.22
N LEU A 223 -14.74 -23.05 12.93
CA LEU A 223 -15.93 -23.16 12.07
C LEU A 223 -17.19 -23.13 12.92
N ILE A 224 -17.98 -22.06 12.79
CA ILE A 224 -19.22 -21.85 13.52
C ILE A 224 -20.40 -22.12 12.60
N ARG A 225 -21.29 -23.05 12.97
CA ARG A 225 -22.52 -23.32 12.23
C ARG A 225 -23.46 -22.12 12.32
N ILE A 226 -24.19 -21.81 11.25
CA ILE A 226 -25.17 -20.71 11.23
C ILE A 226 -26.19 -20.83 12.37
N GLU A 227 -26.65 -22.04 12.67
CA GLU A 227 -27.59 -22.31 13.77
C GLU A 227 -27.01 -22.02 15.18
N LYS A 228 -25.67 -21.93 15.30
CA LYS A 228 -24.95 -21.67 16.56
C LYS A 228 -24.41 -20.24 16.66
N ILE A 229 -24.72 -19.37 15.71
CA ILE A 229 -24.29 -17.96 15.75
C ILE A 229 -24.76 -17.27 17.03
N GLY A 230 -25.95 -17.63 17.52
CA GLY A 230 -26.49 -17.02 18.74
C GLY A 230 -25.69 -17.36 19.99
N GLU A 231 -25.44 -18.65 20.21
CA GLU A 231 -24.56 -19.13 21.29
C GLU A 231 -23.16 -18.48 21.18
N TRP A 232 -22.63 -18.35 19.96
CA TRP A 232 -21.34 -17.71 19.73
C TRP A 232 -21.36 -16.21 20.10
N LEU A 233 -22.40 -15.46 19.73
CA LEU A 233 -22.51 -14.03 20.04
C LEU A 233 -22.66 -13.73 21.53
N GLU A 234 -23.19 -14.67 22.32
CA GLU A 234 -23.26 -14.57 23.78
C GLU A 234 -21.89 -14.83 24.42
N TYR A 235 -21.15 -15.81 23.91
CA TYR A 235 -19.89 -16.26 24.50
C TYR A 235 -18.66 -15.46 24.03
N SER A 236 -18.55 -15.18 22.73
CA SER A 236 -17.36 -14.58 22.11
C SER A 236 -16.96 -13.22 22.72
N PRO A 237 -17.88 -12.32 23.13
CA PRO A 237 -17.50 -11.05 23.72
C PRO A 237 -16.72 -11.20 25.03
N THR A 238 -16.94 -12.28 25.77
CA THR A 238 -16.26 -12.55 27.05
C THR A 238 -14.96 -13.33 26.89
N THR A 239 -14.64 -13.76 25.67
CA THR A 239 -13.50 -14.63 25.37
C THR A 239 -12.47 -13.87 24.54
N ALA A 240 -11.44 -13.34 25.20
CA ALA A 240 -10.39 -12.53 24.60
C ALA A 240 -9.71 -13.15 23.35
N SER A 241 -9.58 -14.48 23.28
CA SER A 241 -9.00 -15.16 22.11
C SER A 241 -9.87 -15.11 20.85
N GLN A 242 -11.14 -14.74 20.98
CA GLN A 242 -12.07 -14.51 19.86
C GLN A 242 -12.00 -13.07 19.33
N TRP A 243 -11.28 -12.18 20.01
CA TRP A 243 -11.22 -10.78 19.62
C TRP A 243 -10.23 -10.57 18.47
N SER A 244 -10.63 -9.78 17.50
CA SER A 244 -9.80 -9.41 16.36
C SER A 244 -9.98 -7.95 15.98
N VAL A 245 -9.06 -7.46 15.16
CA VAL A 245 -9.24 -6.19 14.47
C VAL A 245 -10.31 -6.38 13.40
N ILE A 246 -11.50 -5.84 13.64
CA ILE A 246 -12.63 -5.93 12.72
C ILE A 246 -12.66 -4.74 11.75
N GLU A 247 -12.03 -3.62 12.10
CA GLU A 247 -11.92 -2.47 11.21
C GLU A 247 -10.63 -1.67 11.49
N ARG A 248 -9.97 -1.23 10.43
CA ARG A 248 -8.84 -0.28 10.44
C ARG A 248 -9.24 0.95 9.64
N ALA A 249 -9.10 2.12 10.24
CA ALA A 249 -9.44 3.39 9.61
C ALA A 249 -8.38 4.46 9.90
N ASP A 250 -8.53 5.61 9.23
CA ASP A 250 -7.68 6.79 9.39
C ASP A 250 -6.20 6.47 9.17
N PHE A 251 -5.82 6.23 7.92
CA PHE A 251 -4.47 5.86 7.54
C PHE A 251 -3.62 7.10 7.27
N VAL A 252 -2.43 7.12 7.87
CA VAL A 252 -1.44 8.17 7.69
C VAL A 252 -0.14 7.54 7.19
N PRO A 253 0.55 8.10 6.17
CA PRO A 253 1.85 7.59 5.78
C PRO A 253 2.80 7.68 6.97
N THR A 254 3.58 6.63 7.26
CA THR A 254 4.41 6.62 8.47
C THR A 254 5.40 7.79 8.51
N TYR A 255 5.91 8.24 7.35
CA TYR A 255 6.79 9.40 7.26
C TYR A 255 6.12 10.73 7.62
N LYS A 256 4.79 10.84 7.50
CA LYS A 256 4.01 12.02 7.90
C LYS A 256 3.89 12.17 9.42
N LEU A 257 4.43 11.22 10.18
CA LEU A 257 4.53 11.28 11.64
C LEU A 257 5.84 11.93 12.11
N LEU A 258 6.78 12.18 11.19
CA LEU A 258 8.07 12.84 11.47
C LEU A 258 7.89 14.36 11.65
N ASP A 259 8.95 15.03 12.11
CA ASP A 259 8.98 16.49 12.15
C ASP A 259 8.90 17.09 10.74
N GLU A 260 8.33 18.30 10.63
CA GLU A 260 8.07 19.00 9.36
C GLU A 260 9.30 19.08 8.44
N SER A 261 10.49 19.28 9.01
CA SER A 261 11.75 19.33 8.25
C SER A 261 12.07 18.02 7.54
N LEU A 262 11.85 16.88 8.21
CA LEU A 262 12.07 15.56 7.62
C LEU A 262 10.96 15.20 6.64
N ILE A 263 9.71 15.54 6.95
CA ILE A 263 8.58 15.39 6.02
C ILE A 263 8.91 16.08 4.70
N ALA A 264 9.31 17.35 4.73
CA ALA A 264 9.62 18.12 3.52
C ALA A 264 10.75 17.48 2.68
N LYS A 265 11.77 16.92 3.34
CA LYS A 265 12.86 16.20 2.66
C LYS A 265 12.36 14.92 1.99
N VAL A 266 11.53 14.13 2.69
CA VAL A 266 10.96 12.90 2.15
C VAL A 266 10.02 13.20 0.98
N GLU A 267 9.17 14.22 1.09
CA GLU A 267 8.24 14.58 0.02
C GLU A 267 8.93 15.10 -1.24
N ARG A 268 10.01 15.86 -1.09
CA ARG A 268 10.83 16.29 -2.22
C ARG A 268 11.41 15.11 -3.01
N LEU A 269 11.71 13.99 -2.35
CA LEU A 269 12.18 12.78 -3.04
C LEU A 269 11.04 12.05 -3.79
N PHE A 270 9.78 12.26 -3.39
CA PHE A 270 8.62 11.62 -4.01
C PHE A 270 7.92 12.48 -5.07
N SER A 271 8.26 13.77 -5.20
CA SER A 271 7.54 14.72 -6.07
C SER A 271 7.92 14.66 -7.54
N ASP A 272 9.01 13.97 -7.92
CA ASP A 272 9.59 14.09 -9.25
C ASP A 272 9.48 12.75 -10.02
N GLU A 273 8.56 12.66 -10.99
CA GLU A 273 8.37 11.47 -11.84
C GLU A 273 9.52 11.27 -12.86
N THR A 274 10.43 12.23 -13.00
CA THR A 274 11.73 12.12 -13.67
C THR A 274 12.75 13.00 -12.96
N GLU A 275 13.57 12.42 -12.09
CA GLU A 275 14.64 13.12 -11.37
C GLU A 275 15.94 13.14 -12.17
N VAL A 276 16.79 14.14 -11.87
CA VAL A 276 18.21 14.09 -12.20
C VAL A 276 18.88 13.06 -11.30
N LEU A 277 19.28 11.93 -11.86
CA LEU A 277 19.86 10.82 -11.12
C LEU A 277 21.36 11.04 -10.89
N MET A 278 22.07 11.52 -11.91
CA MET A 278 23.50 11.81 -11.86
C MET A 278 23.84 12.96 -12.81
N THR A 279 24.85 13.74 -12.47
CA THR A 279 25.50 14.69 -13.37
C THR A 279 27.00 14.47 -13.32
N GLY A 280 27.69 14.87 -14.36
CA GLY A 280 29.14 14.82 -14.36
C GLY A 280 29.75 15.53 -15.55
N GLU A 281 31.07 15.58 -15.51
CA GLU A 281 31.92 16.06 -16.59
C GLU A 281 32.80 14.90 -17.02
N SER A 282 32.93 14.69 -18.32
CA SER A 282 33.77 13.63 -18.85
C SER A 282 34.64 14.18 -19.98
N PRO A 283 35.97 14.00 -19.89
CA PRO A 283 36.87 14.54 -20.90
C PRO A 283 36.60 13.85 -22.25
N ILE A 284 36.71 14.62 -23.33
CA ILE A 284 36.65 14.09 -24.69
C ILE A 284 38.06 13.66 -25.08
N ASP A 285 38.22 12.42 -25.49
CA ASP A 285 39.48 11.94 -26.07
C ASP A 285 39.62 12.49 -27.48
N CYS A 286 40.61 13.35 -27.71
CA CYS A 286 40.86 13.98 -29.00
C CYS A 286 41.29 12.99 -30.10
N GLN A 287 41.62 11.73 -29.76
CA GLN A 287 41.87 10.66 -30.74
C GLN A 287 40.58 9.97 -31.22
N CYS A 288 39.49 10.08 -30.45
CA CYS A 288 38.17 9.51 -30.72
C CYS A 288 37.09 10.57 -30.42
N ALA A 289 37.22 11.76 -31.00
CA ALA A 289 36.50 12.94 -30.56
C ALA A 289 34.98 12.91 -30.82
N ASP A 290 34.51 11.90 -31.54
CA ASP A 290 33.10 11.69 -31.88
C ASP A 290 32.36 10.87 -30.80
N ILE A 291 33.07 10.21 -29.88
CA ILE A 291 32.45 9.35 -28.86
C ILE A 291 32.99 9.66 -27.46
N CYS A 292 32.08 9.98 -26.53
CA CYS A 292 32.37 10.13 -25.10
C CYS A 292 31.79 8.97 -24.31
N GLN A 293 32.65 8.19 -23.64
CA GLN A 293 32.23 7.08 -22.79
C GLN A 293 32.21 7.46 -21.31
N VAL A 294 31.08 7.19 -20.65
CA VAL A 294 30.91 7.38 -19.22
C VAL A 294 30.65 6.03 -18.58
N LYS A 295 31.55 5.62 -17.68
CA LYS A 295 31.42 4.39 -16.91
C LYS A 295 30.96 4.71 -15.50
N PHE A 296 29.97 3.98 -15.01
CA PHE A 296 29.55 4.09 -13.63
C PHE A 296 30.48 3.30 -12.73
N PHE A 297 30.76 3.85 -11.54
CA PHE A 297 31.55 3.16 -10.53
C PHE A 297 30.83 1.89 -10.02
N LYS A 298 29.50 1.91 -10.01
CA LYS A 298 28.63 0.76 -9.71
C LYS A 298 27.53 0.65 -10.75
N PRO A 299 27.11 -0.57 -11.12
CA PRO A 299 25.99 -0.73 -12.03
C PRO A 299 24.68 -0.20 -11.43
N LEU A 300 23.85 0.38 -12.30
CA LEU A 300 22.44 0.70 -12.05
C LEU A 300 21.58 -0.58 -12.09
N LEU A 301 20.34 -0.47 -11.65
CA LEU A 301 19.34 -1.57 -11.69
C LEU A 301 18.68 -1.69 -13.06
N SER A 302 18.64 -0.61 -13.84
CA SER A 302 18.07 -0.56 -15.19
C SER A 302 18.80 0.46 -16.06
N ASP A 303 18.75 0.24 -17.37
CA ASP A 303 19.23 1.15 -18.40
C ASP A 303 18.13 2.05 -18.96
N ALA A 304 16.93 2.03 -18.37
CA ALA A 304 15.78 2.85 -18.75
C ALA A 304 15.92 4.35 -18.34
N TYR A 305 17.13 4.90 -18.45
CA TYR A 305 17.43 6.32 -18.22
C TYR A 305 17.57 7.08 -19.55
N LYS A 306 17.52 8.40 -19.47
CA LYS A 306 17.87 9.34 -20.53
C LYS A 306 19.13 10.12 -20.13
N VAL A 307 19.89 10.55 -21.12
CA VAL A 307 21.07 11.38 -20.91
C VAL A 307 20.99 12.58 -21.84
N ASP A 308 21.13 13.77 -21.26
CA ASP A 308 21.36 15.02 -21.98
C ASP A 308 22.83 15.40 -21.82
N GLY A 309 23.45 15.96 -22.86
CA GLY A 309 24.87 16.34 -22.85
C GLY A 309 25.14 17.63 -23.61
N ASP A 310 26.13 18.38 -23.13
CA ASP A 310 26.64 19.61 -23.76
C ASP A 310 28.17 19.58 -23.82
N VAL A 311 28.75 19.95 -24.97
CA VAL A 311 30.20 20.01 -25.17
C VAL A 311 30.75 21.38 -24.77
N TYR A 312 31.91 21.37 -24.10
CA TYR A 312 32.64 22.58 -23.72
C TYR A 312 34.11 22.49 -24.15
N ASN A 313 34.67 23.60 -24.62
CA ASN A 313 36.10 23.80 -24.89
C ASN A 313 36.60 25.00 -24.09
N SER A 314 37.55 24.80 -23.17
CA SER A 314 38.07 25.84 -22.26
C SER A 314 36.97 26.64 -21.56
N GLY A 315 35.89 25.95 -21.16
CA GLY A 315 34.75 26.52 -20.46
C GLY A 315 33.71 27.24 -21.34
N LYS A 316 33.94 27.35 -22.65
CA LYS A 316 32.94 27.85 -23.61
C LYS A 316 32.14 26.68 -24.17
N ARG A 317 30.81 26.81 -24.19
CA ARG A 317 29.91 25.82 -24.80
C ARG A 317 30.12 25.81 -26.31
N CYS A 318 30.25 24.62 -26.88
CA CYS A 318 30.27 24.39 -28.32
C CYS A 318 28.85 24.14 -28.82
N ASP A 319 28.53 24.64 -30.01
CA ASP A 319 27.22 24.44 -30.65
C ASP A 319 27.31 23.20 -31.54
N VAL A 320 27.17 22.03 -30.92
CA VAL A 320 27.26 20.71 -31.57
C VAL A 320 26.17 19.79 -31.01
N ALA A 321 25.69 18.88 -31.84
CA ALA A 321 24.68 17.92 -31.40
C ALA A 321 25.33 16.82 -30.57
N VAL A 322 24.70 16.46 -29.45
CA VAL A 322 25.10 15.35 -28.59
C VAL A 322 23.94 14.40 -28.47
N THR A 323 24.14 13.16 -28.90
CA THR A 323 23.10 12.13 -28.90
C THR A 323 23.53 10.92 -28.06
N LEU A 324 22.57 10.27 -27.41
CA LEU A 324 22.83 9.04 -26.69
C LEU A 324 23.00 7.89 -27.68
N TYR A 325 24.22 7.40 -27.84
CA TYR A 325 24.55 6.31 -28.74
C TYR A 325 24.27 4.94 -28.11
N PHE A 326 24.65 4.79 -26.84
CA PHE A 326 24.50 3.52 -26.11
C PHE A 326 24.21 3.77 -24.64
N ALA A 327 23.33 2.96 -24.05
CA ALA A 327 23.04 2.94 -22.62
C ALA A 327 23.07 1.50 -22.10
N SER A 328 23.53 1.35 -20.87
CA SER A 328 23.53 0.09 -20.14
C SER A 328 23.55 0.36 -18.64
N ILE A 329 23.29 -0.67 -17.85
CA ILE A 329 23.44 -0.56 -16.40
C ILE A 329 24.86 -0.20 -15.94
N TYR A 330 25.90 -0.35 -16.76
CA TYR A 330 27.29 -0.05 -16.39
C TYR A 330 27.77 1.34 -16.83
N GLY A 331 26.96 2.07 -17.59
CA GLY A 331 27.38 3.34 -18.19
C GLY A 331 26.74 3.59 -19.54
N PHE A 332 27.10 4.71 -20.16
CA PHE A 332 26.60 5.12 -21.46
C PHE A 332 27.71 5.64 -22.38
N SER A 333 27.38 5.78 -23.65
CA SER A 333 28.21 6.45 -24.66
C SER A 333 27.38 7.53 -25.34
N LEU A 334 27.97 8.72 -25.45
CA LEU A 334 27.43 9.84 -26.20
C LEU A 334 28.17 9.93 -27.53
N GLU A 335 27.42 10.13 -28.62
CA GLU A 335 27.96 10.50 -29.92
C GLU A 335 27.87 12.02 -30.08
N ILE A 336 28.94 12.62 -30.60
CA ILE A 336 29.07 14.06 -30.82
C ILE A 336 29.15 14.28 -32.33
N GLU A 337 28.18 15.00 -32.87
CA GLU A 337 28.15 15.33 -34.30
C GLU A 337 28.85 16.68 -34.54
N TRP A 338 29.99 16.63 -35.20
CA TRP A 338 30.79 17.80 -35.54
C TRP A 338 30.49 18.28 -36.97
N ASP A 339 30.03 19.51 -37.12
CA ASP A 339 30.00 20.17 -38.43
C ASP A 339 31.41 20.54 -38.90
N GLU A 340 32.21 21.15 -38.02
CA GLU A 340 33.65 21.38 -38.18
C GLU A 340 34.35 21.16 -36.83
N PHE A 341 35.34 20.26 -36.81
CA PHE A 341 36.10 20.01 -35.58
C PHE A 341 36.94 21.23 -35.20
N PRO A 342 36.96 21.67 -33.92
CA PRO A 342 37.65 22.88 -33.53
C PRO A 342 39.16 22.81 -33.79
N LYS A 343 39.71 23.83 -34.45
CA LYS A 343 41.14 23.92 -34.79
C LYS A 343 42.06 24.15 -33.59
N GLU A 344 41.53 24.74 -32.52
CA GLU A 344 42.22 24.98 -31.25
C GLU A 344 41.57 24.14 -30.15
N VAL A 345 42.23 23.05 -29.77
CA VAL A 345 41.80 22.14 -28.69
C VAL A 345 42.72 22.34 -27.49
N GLU A 346 42.20 22.92 -26.42
CA GLU A 346 42.94 23.05 -25.15
C GLU A 346 42.44 22.00 -24.15
N VAL A 347 41.19 22.11 -23.69
CA VAL A 347 40.55 21.17 -22.77
C VAL A 347 39.09 21.03 -23.15
N MET A 348 38.73 19.87 -23.73
CA MET A 348 37.37 19.55 -24.12
C MET A 348 36.74 18.51 -23.20
N TYR A 349 35.47 18.72 -22.87
CA TYR A 349 34.70 17.80 -22.05
C TYR A 349 33.21 17.90 -22.37
N VAL A 350 32.49 16.82 -22.08
CA VAL A 350 31.03 16.80 -22.08
C VAL A 350 30.54 16.99 -20.65
N LYS A 351 29.69 17.99 -20.43
CA LYS A 351 28.81 18.07 -19.26
C LYS A 351 27.57 17.27 -19.55
N TRP A 352 27.26 16.29 -18.71
CA TRP A 352 26.12 15.42 -18.92
C TRP A 352 25.21 15.37 -17.69
N LYS A 353 23.94 15.10 -17.98
CA LYS A 353 22.85 14.98 -17.02
C LYS A 353 22.06 13.73 -17.34
N LEU A 354 22.07 12.78 -16.41
CA LEU A 354 21.30 11.55 -16.49
C LEU A 354 19.98 11.75 -15.75
N THR A 355 18.86 11.50 -16.44
CA THR A 355 17.51 11.56 -15.87
C THR A 355 16.82 10.23 -16.01
N GLY A 356 15.93 9.90 -15.08
CA GLY A 356 15.18 8.66 -15.19
C GLY A 356 14.26 8.45 -14.01
N ASN A 357 13.49 7.36 -14.10
CA ASN A 357 12.64 6.96 -13.00
C ASN A 357 13.51 6.28 -11.94
N ARG A 358 13.79 6.98 -10.84
CA ARG A 358 14.64 6.50 -9.75
C ARG A 358 14.10 5.25 -9.03
N ALA A 359 12.83 4.89 -9.24
CA ALA A 359 12.27 3.63 -8.74
C ALA A 359 12.61 2.43 -9.64
N LYS A 360 13.06 2.67 -10.89
CA LYS A 360 13.37 1.62 -11.86
C LYS A 360 14.87 1.46 -12.13
N ILE A 361 15.72 2.41 -11.70
CA ILE A 361 17.10 2.59 -12.17
C ILE A 361 18.09 2.58 -11.01
#